data_AF-A0A6G1JDP8-F1
#
_entry.id   AF-A0A6G1JDP8-F1
#
_cell.length_a   1.000
_cell.length_b   1.000
_cell.length_c   1.000
_cell.angle_alpha   90.00
_cell.angle_beta   90.00
_cell.angle_gamma   90.00
#
_symmetry.space_group_name_H-M   'P 1'
#
loop_
_entity.id
_entity.type
_entity.pdbx_description
1 polymer ?
#
loop_
_entity_poly.entity_id
_entity_poly.type
_entity_poly.pdbx_seq_one_letter_code
_entity_poly.pdbx_strand_id
1 'polypeptide(L)' 'DQNGRTPLSWAAQNGNEAVVKLLLETGKVDINFKHLHGQTLLSWAAQNGNDAVVKLLLETGKVEVDSKDQNGRTPLFRPA' A
#
# COMPACT_ATOMS: atom_id res chain seq x y z
N ASP A 1 9.00 -0.34 12.41
CA ASP A 1 9.96 -1.40 12.82
C ASP A 1 11.31 -1.10 12.16
N GLN A 2 12.31 -2.00 12.27
CA GLN A 2 13.60 -1.84 11.58
C GLN A 2 13.50 -1.87 10.04
N ASN A 3 12.34 -2.25 9.50
CA ASN A 3 12.04 -2.28 8.07
C ASN A 3 11.26 -1.05 7.60
N GLY A 4 11.03 -0.07 8.48
CA GLY A 4 10.23 1.12 8.21
C GLY A 4 8.72 0.85 8.14
N ARG A 5 8.22 -0.34 8.49
CA ARG A 5 6.79 -0.66 8.38
C ARG A 5 5.96 0.17 9.35
N THR A 6 4.86 0.71 8.84
CA THR A 6 3.83 1.44 9.58
C THR A 6 2.65 0.50 9.91
N PRO A 7 1.81 0.82 10.91
CA PRO A 7 0.56 0.09 11.15
C PRO A 7 -0.31 -0.04 9.90
N LEU A 8 -0.31 0.99 9.05
CA LEU A 8 -1.04 1.01 7.78
C LEU A 8 -0.50 -0.04 6.80
N SER A 9 0.82 -0.20 6.71
CA SER A 9 1.43 -1.23 5.84
C SER A 9 1.07 -2.65 6.28
N TRP A 10 0.99 -2.92 7.59
CA TRP A 10 0.55 -4.21 8.12
C TRP A 10 -0.93 -4.47 7.81
N ALA A 11 -1.78 -3.47 7.96
CA ALA A 11 -3.20 -3.59 7.63
C ALA A 11 -3.41 -3.89 6.15
N ALA A 12 -2.69 -3.20 5.25
CA ALA A 12 -2.79 -3.43 3.82
C ALA A 12 -2.23 -4.79 3.37
N GLN A 13 -1.15 -5.27 4.00
CA GLN A 13 -0.62 -6.61 3.75
C GLN A 13 -1.64 -7.71 4.07
N ASN A 14 -2.31 -7.58 5.22
CA ASN A 14 -3.25 -8.58 5.72
C ASN A 14 -4.67 -8.43 5.12
N GLY A 15 -4.91 -7.40 4.31
CA GLY A 15 -6.23 -7.16 3.73
C GLY A 15 -7.25 -6.59 4.72
N ASN A 16 -6.79 -6.02 5.83
CA ASN A 16 -7.65 -5.49 6.90
C ASN A 16 -8.26 -4.14 6.52
N GLU A 17 -9.28 -4.18 5.64
CA GLU A 17 -9.94 -3.00 5.07
C GLU A 17 -10.40 -1.99 6.15
N ALA A 18 -11.05 -2.46 7.21
CA ALA A 18 -11.55 -1.59 8.28
C ALA A 18 -10.43 -0.80 8.99
N VAL A 19 -9.28 -1.45 9.22
CA VAL A 19 -8.12 -0.79 9.85
C VAL A 19 -7.47 0.19 8.88
N VAL A 20 -7.42 -0.14 7.58
CA VAL A 20 -6.95 0.77 6.53
C VAL A 20 -7.82 2.03 6.50
N LYS A 21 -9.15 1.91 6.46
CA LYS A 21 -10.07 3.07 6.51
C LYS A 21 -9.82 3.94 7.73
N LEU A 22 -9.82 3.33 8.91
CA LEU A 22 -9.67 4.05 10.18
C LEU A 22 -8.34 4.81 10.25
N LEU A 23 -7.24 4.18 9.78
CA LEU A 23 -5.94 4.84 9.73
C LEU A 23 -5.90 5.99 8.73
N LEU A 24 -6.52 5.85 7.55
CA LEU A 24 -6.60 6.91 6.55
C LEU A 24 -7.40 8.12 7.04
N GLU A 25 -8.48 7.90 7.78
CA GLU A 25 -9.30 8.95 8.39
C GLU A 25 -8.52 9.79 9.40
N THR A 26 -7.50 9.23 10.05
CA THR A 26 -6.65 10.02 10.96
C THR A 26 -5.86 11.12 10.26
N GLY A 27 -5.63 10.99 8.94
CA GLY A 27 -4.84 11.93 8.13
C GLY A 27 -3.35 12.01 8.49
N LYS A 28 -2.88 11.23 9.47
CA LYS A 28 -1.49 11.24 9.96
C LYS A 28 -0.61 10.19 9.29
N VAL A 29 -1.18 9.41 8.39
CA VAL A 29 -0.49 8.33 7.68
C VAL A 29 -0.05 8.79 6.30
N ASP A 30 1.18 8.44 5.95
CA ASP A 30 1.68 8.58 4.59
C ASP A 30 1.25 7.36 3.76
N ILE A 31 0.35 7.59 2.79
CA ILE A 31 -0.20 6.54 1.92
C ILE A 31 0.81 6.11 0.84
N ASN A 32 1.76 6.98 0.51
CA ASN A 32 2.80 6.76 -0.51
C ASN A 32 4.10 6.27 0.11
N PHE A 33 4.06 5.91 1.38
CA PHE A 33 5.19 5.38 2.11
C PHE A 33 5.83 4.21 1.34
N LYS A 34 7.15 4.31 1.15
CA LYS A 34 7.98 3.26 0.56
C LYS A 34 8.80 2.61 1.66
N HIS A 35 8.71 1.29 1.76
CA HIS A 35 9.62 0.57 2.65
C HIS A 35 11.00 0.38 1.98
N LEU A 36 11.95 -0.26 2.70
CA LEU A 36 13.33 -0.51 2.25
C LEU A 36 13.53 -1.10 0.84
N HIS A 37 12.52 -1.75 0.22
CA HIS A 37 12.62 -2.25 -1.16
C HIS A 37 11.93 -1.37 -2.20
N GLY A 38 11.50 -0.16 -1.81
CA GLY A 38 10.79 0.77 -2.69
C GLY A 38 9.32 0.40 -2.95
N GLN A 39 8.81 -0.68 -2.34
CA GLN A 39 7.40 -1.06 -2.50
C GLN A 39 6.50 -0.12 -1.71
N THR A 40 5.41 0.29 -2.35
CA THR A 40 4.36 1.09 -1.75
C THR A 40 3.31 0.21 -1.09
N LEU A 41 2.45 0.85 -0.28
CA LEU A 41 1.28 0.22 0.32
C LEU A 41 0.36 -0.45 -0.73
N LEU A 42 0.19 0.21 -1.88
CA LEU A 42 -0.59 -0.31 -3.01
C LEU A 42 0.04 -1.58 -3.60
N SER A 43 1.39 -1.65 -3.68
CA SER A 43 2.11 -2.82 -4.19
C SER A 43 1.87 -4.04 -3.29
N TRP A 44 1.84 -3.83 -1.98
CA TRP A 44 1.57 -4.89 -1.01
C TRP A 44 0.14 -5.40 -1.08
N ALA A 45 -0.85 -4.51 -1.14
CA ALA A 45 -2.24 -4.89 -1.29
C ALA A 45 -2.46 -5.69 -2.59
N ALA A 46 -1.85 -5.24 -3.69
CA ALA A 46 -1.94 -5.92 -4.98
C ALA A 46 -1.21 -7.28 -4.99
N GLN A 47 0.00 -7.38 -4.45
CA GLN A 47 0.74 -8.66 -4.37
C GLN A 47 0.03 -9.72 -3.53
N ASN A 48 -0.67 -9.32 -2.47
CA ASN A 48 -1.42 -10.24 -1.63
C ASN A 48 -2.84 -10.53 -2.15
N GLY A 49 -3.26 -9.92 -3.27
CA GLY A 49 -4.60 -10.10 -3.82
C GLY A 49 -5.71 -9.42 -3.01
N ASN A 50 -5.37 -8.41 -2.21
CA ASN A 50 -6.31 -7.69 -1.36
C ASN A 50 -7.06 -6.61 -2.17
N ASP A 51 -7.90 -7.02 -3.11
CA ASP A 51 -8.60 -6.15 -4.05
C ASP A 51 -9.43 -5.05 -3.36
N ALA A 52 -10.03 -5.36 -2.20
CA ALA A 52 -10.79 -4.39 -1.41
C ALA A 52 -9.90 -3.24 -0.91
N VAL A 53 -8.72 -3.56 -0.39
CA VAL A 53 -7.73 -2.56 0.05
C VAL A 53 -7.19 -1.78 -1.14
N VAL A 54 -6.92 -2.44 -2.27
CA VAL A 54 -6.47 -1.76 -3.51
C VAL A 54 -7.49 -0.71 -3.94
N LYS A 55 -8.77 -1.07 -4.04
CA LYS A 55 -9.85 -0.12 -4.39
C LYS A 55 -9.91 1.05 -3.43
N LEU A 56 -9.89 0.79 -2.14
CA LEU A 56 -9.96 1.81 -1.09
C LEU A 56 -8.77 2.78 -1.18
N LEU A 57 -7.54 2.28 -1.39
CA LEU A 57 -6.36 3.13 -1.57
C LEU A 57 -6.48 3.99 -2.84
N LEU A 58 -7.00 3.44 -3.94
CA LEU A 58 -7.23 4.18 -5.19
C LEU A 58 -8.32 5.26 -5.03
N GLU A 59 -9.39 4.97 -4.29
CA GLU A 59 -10.49 5.91 -4.00
C GLU A 59 -10.01 7.16 -3.24
N THR A 60 -8.91 7.06 -2.49
CA THR A 60 -8.34 8.25 -1.83
C THR A 60 -7.83 9.30 -2.82
N GLY A 61 -7.52 8.91 -4.07
CA GLY A 61 -6.94 9.77 -5.11
C GLY A 61 -5.55 10.32 -4.80
N LYS A 62 -4.96 9.96 -3.65
CA LYS A 62 -3.65 10.44 -3.19
C LYS A 62 -2.53 9.44 -3.44
N VAL A 63 -2.87 8.20 -3.81
CA VAL A 63 -1.90 7.11 -3.95
C VAL A 63 -1.16 7.20 -5.29
N GLU A 64 0.16 7.04 -5.26
CA GLU A 64 0.99 6.93 -6.46
C GLU A 64 0.87 5.52 -7.06
N VAL A 65 0.19 5.44 -8.20
CA VAL A 65 -0.03 4.17 -8.92
C VAL A 65 1.13 3.74 -9.81
N ASP A 66 2.04 4.65 -10.15
CA ASP A 66 3.17 4.40 -11.05
C ASP A 66 4.52 4.32 -10.31
N SER A 67 4.49 4.35 -8.98
CA SER A 67 5.70 4.38 -8.16
C SER A 67 6.44 3.05 -8.25
N LYS A 68 7.64 3.05 -8.84
CA LYS A 68 8.43 1.83 -9.04
C LYS A 68 9.18 1.41 -7.78
N ASP A 69 9.20 0.11 -7.53
CA ASP A 69 10.07 -0.51 -6.53
C ASP A 69 11.53 -0.61 -7.04
N GLN A 70 12.43 -1.15 -6.20
CA GLN A 70 13.84 -1.34 -6.58
C GLN A 70 14.05 -2.26 -7.78
N ASN A 71 13.06 -3.09 -8.12
CA ASN A 71 13.09 -3.99 -9.27
C ASN A 71 12.41 -3.35 -10.51
N GLY A 72 12.03 -2.07 -10.45
CA GLY A 72 11.33 -1.38 -11.52
C GLY A 72 9.85 -1.74 -11.67
N ARG A 73 9.27 -2.50 -10.73
CA ARG A 73 7.88 -2.95 -10.78
C ARG A 73 6.94 -1.87 -10.27
N THR A 74 5.84 -1.65 -10.97
CA THR A 74 4.75 -0.80 -10.49
C THR A 74 3.88 -1.56 -9.47
N PRO A 75 3.11 -0.88 -8.62
CA PRO A 75 2.22 -1.49 -7.64
C PRO A 75 1.23 -2.48 -8.23
N LEU A 76 0.71 -2.21 -9.42
CA LEU A 76 -0.25 -3.07 -10.14
C LEU A 76 0.45 -4.01 -11.15
N PHE A 77 1.77 -4.15 -11.08
CA PHE A 77 2.53 -5.07 -11.91
C PHE A 77 2.07 -6.51 -11.65
N ARG A 78 1.46 -7.14 -12.65
CA ARG A 78 1.22 -8.58 -12.66
C ARG A 78 2.32 -9.24 -13.49
N PRO A 79 3.12 -10.17 -12.92
CA PRO A 79 3.94 -11.04 -13.75
C PRO A 79 3.02 -11.88 -14.64
N ALA A 80 3.37 -12.00 -15.92
CA ALA A 80 2.68 -12.84 -16.89
C ALA A 80 2.92 -14.34 -16.61
#